data_AF-A0A7U3VRR4-F1
#
_entry.id   AF-A0A7U3VRR4-F1
#
_cell.length_a   1.000
_cell.length_b   1.000
_cell.length_c   1.000
_cell.angle_alpha   90.00
_cell.angle_beta   90.00
_cell.angle_gamma   90.00
#
_symmetry.space_group_name_H-M   'P 1'
#
loop_
_entity.id
_entity.type
_entity.pdbx_description
1 polymer ?
#
loop_
_entity_poly.entity_id
_entity_poly.type
_entity_poly.pdbx_seq_one_letter_code
_entity_poly.pdbx_strand_id
1 'polypeptide(L)'
;MSLVDGSNLPMFINLVGGTTKDPISASGCSAAGCAHAVDCPAALQVKAGGRVVGCESPCGVFGTDQYCCRGAWAPRDKCRPDQWPVDYAALFKKAEPYAYSYADDDATSTFTSKGEAGYRITFGVR
;
A
#
# COMPACT_ATOMS: atom_id res chain seq x y z
N MET A 1 3.66 2.83 -5.47
CA MET A 1 2.18 2.78 -5.28
C MET A 1 1.91 2.83 -3.79
N SER A 2 0.75 3.32 -3.37
CA SER A 2 0.47 3.59 -1.95
C SER A 2 -0.93 3.14 -1.57
N LEU A 3 -1.03 2.47 -0.41
CA LEU A 3 -2.26 2.10 0.29
C LEU A 3 -2.44 2.94 1.57
N VAL A 4 -1.68 4.03 1.74
CA VAL A 4 -1.75 4.93 2.90
C VAL A 4 -3.16 5.49 3.09
N ASP A 5 -3.88 5.70 2.00
CA ASP A 5 -5.28 6.18 1.97
C ASP A 5 -6.28 5.04 1.72
N GLY A 6 -5.87 3.79 1.96
CA GLY A 6 -6.70 2.61 1.78
C GLY A 6 -6.56 1.96 0.41
N SER A 7 -7.45 1.01 0.12
CA SER A 7 -7.46 0.19 -1.08
C SER A 7 -8.89 -0.15 -1.50
N ASN A 8 -9.24 0.05 -2.77
CA ASN A 8 -10.51 -0.41 -3.34
C ASN A 8 -10.35 -1.53 -4.37
N LEU A 9 -9.17 -1.63 -5.01
CA LEU A 9 -8.84 -2.63 -5.99
C LEU A 9 -7.31 -2.84 -6.03
N PRO A 10 -6.82 -4.07 -6.25
CA PRO A 10 -5.38 -4.33 -6.38
C PRO A 10 -4.83 -3.64 -7.61
N MET A 11 -3.65 -3.06 -7.52
CA MET A 11 -3.00 -2.43 -8.68
C MET A 11 -1.50 -2.66 -8.69
N PHE A 12 -0.87 -2.41 -9.83
CA PHE A 12 0.59 -2.39 -9.91
C PHE A 12 1.07 -1.56 -11.09
N ILE A 13 2.33 -1.14 -11.02
CA ILE A 13 2.98 -0.30 -12.03
C ILE A 13 4.19 -1.05 -12.54
N ASN A 14 4.23 -1.28 -13.85
CA ASN A 14 5.40 -1.80 -14.54
C ASN A 14 6.18 -0.68 -15.22
N LEU A 15 7.49 -0.85 -15.33
CA LEU A 15 8.34 -0.05 -16.21
C LEU A 15 8.23 -0.56 -17.64
N VAL A 16 8.18 0.35 -18.60
CA VAL A 16 8.11 0.06 -20.03
C VAL A 16 9.23 0.78 -20.75
N GLY A 17 10.14 0.03 -21.37
CA GLY A 17 11.35 0.57 -21.97
C GLY A 17 12.36 1.06 -20.92
N GLY A 18 13.29 1.92 -21.34
CA GLY A 18 14.38 2.39 -20.48
C GLY A 18 15.43 1.30 -20.16
N THR A 19 16.33 1.61 -19.22
CA THR A 19 17.43 0.72 -18.81
C THR A 19 17.24 0.11 -17.42
N THR A 20 16.27 0.60 -16.67
CA THR A 20 15.98 0.07 -15.33
C THR A 20 15.17 -1.23 -15.46
N LYS A 21 15.65 -2.29 -14.82
CA LYS A 21 14.91 -3.56 -14.75
C LYS A 21 13.64 -3.37 -13.91
N ASP A 22 12.52 -3.80 -14.45
CA ASP A 22 11.26 -3.80 -13.72
C ASP A 22 11.33 -4.78 -12.52
N PRO A 23 11.11 -4.31 -11.28
CA PRO A 23 11.06 -5.16 -10.11
C PRO A 23 9.75 -5.93 -9.98
N ILE A 24 8.71 -5.56 -10.73
CA ILE A 24 7.38 -6.18 -10.70
C ILE A 24 7.15 -6.93 -12.00
N SER A 25 6.67 -8.17 -11.91
CA SER A 25 6.30 -8.98 -13.06
C SER A 25 5.08 -8.40 -13.80
N ALA A 26 4.82 -8.90 -15.01
CA ALA A 26 3.60 -8.57 -15.74
C ALA A 26 2.30 -9.05 -15.06
N SER A 27 2.42 -9.90 -14.02
CA SER A 27 1.31 -10.40 -13.21
C SER A 27 1.21 -9.70 -11.84
N GLY A 28 1.94 -8.59 -11.63
CA GLY A 28 1.90 -7.84 -10.37
C GLY A 28 2.62 -8.53 -9.22
N CYS A 29 3.70 -9.27 -9.50
CA CYS A 29 4.47 -9.98 -8.48
C CYS A 29 5.90 -9.48 -8.35
N SER A 30 6.38 -9.38 -7.11
CA SER A 30 7.77 -9.17 -6.75
C SER A 30 8.34 -10.43 -6.08
N ALA A 31 9.62 -10.40 -5.68
CA ALA A 31 10.20 -11.45 -4.85
C ALA A 31 9.51 -11.60 -3.47
N ALA A 32 8.85 -10.56 -2.98
CA ALA A 32 8.15 -10.56 -1.70
C ALA A 32 6.69 -11.04 -1.79
N GLY A 33 6.15 -11.21 -3.01
CA GLY A 33 4.77 -11.63 -3.24
C GLY A 33 4.05 -10.80 -4.31
N CYS A 34 2.78 -11.12 -4.53
CA CYS A 34 1.94 -10.52 -5.56
C CYS A 34 0.88 -9.60 -4.96
N ALA A 35 0.51 -8.54 -5.70
CA ALA A 35 -0.64 -7.73 -5.35
C ALA A 35 -1.93 -8.57 -5.34
N HIS A 36 -2.74 -8.39 -4.31
CA HIS A 36 -4.07 -8.97 -4.21
C HIS A 36 -5.00 -8.07 -3.38
N ALA A 37 -6.29 -8.41 -3.32
CA ALA A 37 -7.25 -7.63 -2.56
C ALA A 37 -6.95 -7.69 -1.06
N VAL A 38 -7.06 -6.55 -0.37
CA VAL A 38 -6.89 -6.50 1.08
C VAL A 38 -7.98 -7.32 1.76
N ASP A 39 -7.59 -8.23 2.66
CA ASP A 39 -8.50 -8.97 3.54
C ASP A 39 -9.11 -8.02 4.59
N CYS A 40 -10.04 -7.17 4.17
CA CYS A 40 -10.40 -5.98 4.93
C CYS A 40 -11.16 -6.29 6.23
N PRO A 41 -10.60 -5.93 7.41
CA PRO A 41 -11.28 -6.15 8.69
C PRO A 41 -12.51 -5.26 8.81
N ALA A 42 -13.53 -5.71 9.55
CA ALA A 42 -14.82 -5.02 9.66
C ALA A 42 -14.72 -3.53 10.03
N ALA A 43 -13.73 -3.16 10.86
CA ALA A 43 -13.49 -1.78 11.28
C ALA A 43 -13.07 -0.83 10.14
N LEU A 44 -12.54 -1.36 9.04
CA LEU A 44 -12.03 -0.59 7.91
C LEU A 44 -12.87 -0.75 6.62
N GLN A 45 -13.93 -1.56 6.67
CA GLN A 45 -14.72 -1.88 5.48
C GLN A 45 -15.51 -0.66 4.99
N VAL A 46 -15.30 -0.30 3.72
CA VAL A 46 -16.20 0.57 2.98
C VAL A 46 -17.27 -0.31 2.31
N LYS A 47 -18.54 -0.03 2.57
CA LYS A 47 -19.67 -0.82 2.04
C LYS A 47 -20.56 -0.02 1.10
N ALA A 48 -20.95 -0.63 0.00
CA ALA A 48 -21.96 -0.13 -0.92
C ALA A 48 -22.85 -1.28 -1.39
N GLY A 49 -24.17 -1.09 -1.38
CA GLY A 49 -25.12 -2.13 -1.79
C GLY A 49 -25.01 -3.44 -0.99
N GLY A 50 -24.66 -3.35 0.30
CA GLY A 50 -24.49 -4.52 1.18
C GLY A 50 -23.19 -5.32 0.98
N ARG A 51 -22.31 -4.90 0.08
CA ARG A 51 -21.02 -5.54 -0.19
C ARG A 51 -19.87 -4.66 0.26
N VAL A 52 -18.74 -5.27 0.64
CA VAL A 52 -17.48 -4.58 0.86
C VAL A 52 -16.91 -4.19 -0.51
N VAL A 53 -16.65 -2.89 -0.71
CA VAL A 53 -16.16 -2.32 -1.98
C VAL A 53 -14.79 -1.66 -1.84
N GLY A 54 -14.25 -1.65 -0.63
CA GLY A 54 -12.92 -1.15 -0.33
C GLY A 54 -12.57 -1.30 1.14
N CYS A 55 -11.34 -0.95 1.44
CA CYS A 55 -10.74 -0.93 2.76
C CYS A 55 -10.16 0.46 2.98
N GLU A 56 -10.77 1.24 3.87
CA GLU A 56 -10.25 2.55 4.25
C GLU A 56 -9.00 2.38 5.10
N SER A 57 -8.10 3.36 5.04
CA SER A 57 -6.93 3.43 5.89
C SER A 57 -7.29 3.57 7.37
N PRO A 58 -6.43 3.11 8.30
CA PRO A 58 -6.66 3.37 9.71
C PRO A 58 -6.61 4.88 10.04
N CYS A 59 -5.82 5.68 9.31
CA CYS A 59 -5.86 7.13 9.46
C CYS A 59 -7.21 7.72 9.05
N GLY A 60 -7.76 7.31 7.90
CA GLY A 60 -9.05 7.75 7.41
C GLY A 60 -10.22 7.37 8.32
N VAL A 61 -10.18 6.19 8.94
CA VAL A 61 -11.23 5.75 9.88
C VAL A 61 -11.08 6.38 11.27
N PHE A 62 -9.88 6.30 11.86
CA PHE A 62 -9.71 6.62 13.28
C PHE A 62 -9.18 8.02 13.54
N GLY A 63 -8.48 8.64 12.58
CA GLY A 63 -7.98 10.01 12.66
C GLY A 63 -6.95 10.28 13.77
N THR A 64 -6.43 9.25 14.43
CA THR A 64 -5.48 9.39 15.54
C THR A 64 -4.07 9.67 15.04
N ASP A 65 -3.28 10.39 15.84
CA ASP A 65 -1.93 10.80 15.46
C ASP A 65 -0.98 9.62 15.18
N GLN A 66 -1.12 8.48 15.86
CA GLN A 66 -0.32 7.30 15.57
C GLN A 66 -0.60 6.71 14.18
N TYR A 67 -1.88 6.56 13.80
CA TYR A 67 -2.25 6.01 12.49
C TYR A 67 -1.98 6.98 11.34
N CYS A 68 -2.00 8.28 11.62
CA CYS A 68 -1.75 9.33 10.64
C CYS A 68 -0.29 9.83 10.63
N CYS A 69 0.58 9.29 11.47
CA CYS A 69 1.96 9.76 11.66
C CYS A 69 2.04 11.29 11.88
N ARG A 70 1.32 11.82 12.87
CA ARG A 70 1.29 13.27 13.19
C ARG A 70 1.79 13.56 14.60
N GLY A 71 2.09 14.83 14.89
CA GLY A 71 2.51 15.27 16.22
C GLY A 71 3.75 14.51 16.70
N ALA A 72 3.66 13.85 17.85
CA ALA A 72 4.74 13.03 18.40
C ALA A 72 5.12 11.82 17.52
N TRP A 73 4.22 11.41 16.62
CA TRP A 73 4.41 10.31 15.68
C TRP A 73 4.90 10.77 14.30
N ALA A 74 5.05 12.08 14.07
CA ALA A 74 5.51 12.62 12.79
C ALA A 74 6.96 12.27 12.41
N PRO A 75 7.93 12.15 13.35
CA PRO A 75 9.26 11.69 12.99
C PRO A 75 9.22 10.23 12.51
N ARG A 76 9.96 9.94 11.44
CA ARG A 76 9.93 8.62 10.77
C ARG A 76 10.28 7.45 11.69
N ASP A 77 11.18 7.68 12.65
CA ASP A 77 11.59 6.67 13.63
C ASP A 77 10.56 6.46 14.76
N LYS A 78 9.54 7.33 14.83
CA LYS A 78 8.45 7.28 15.81
C LYS A 78 7.17 6.71 15.21
N CYS A 79 6.87 6.92 13.93
CA CYS A 79 5.70 6.30 13.32
C CYS A 79 5.91 4.80 13.08
N ARG A 80 5.63 4.02 14.11
CA ARG A 80 5.95 2.59 14.16
C ARG A 80 4.67 1.77 14.30
N PRO A 81 4.28 1.00 13.25
CA PRO A 81 3.05 0.20 13.30
C PRO A 81 2.98 -0.79 14.46
N ASP A 82 4.12 -1.32 14.92
CA ASP A 82 4.21 -2.22 16.07
C ASP A 82 3.85 -1.56 17.41
N GLN A 83 3.76 -0.23 17.45
CA GLN A 83 3.34 0.55 18.63
C GLN A 83 1.90 1.07 18.52
N TRP A 84 1.20 0.79 17.43
CA TRP A 84 -0.20 1.16 17.27
C TRP A 84 -1.12 0.22 18.05
N PRO A 85 -2.36 0.63 18.37
CA PRO A 85 -3.33 -0.27 19.01
C PRO A 85 -3.58 -1.56 18.22
N VAL A 86 -3.58 -1.46 16.89
CA VAL A 86 -3.62 -2.59 15.96
C VAL A 86 -2.69 -2.28 14.79
N ASP A 87 -1.82 -3.22 14.43
CA ASP A 87 -0.96 -3.11 13.26
C ASP A 87 -1.76 -3.38 11.97
N TYR A 88 -2.53 -2.38 11.53
CA TYR A 88 -3.19 -2.42 10.24
C TYR A 88 -2.22 -2.27 9.07
N ALA A 89 -1.02 -1.71 9.26
CA ALA A 89 -0.04 -1.59 8.18
C ALA A 89 0.37 -2.98 7.66
N ALA A 90 0.59 -3.95 8.55
CA ALA A 90 0.89 -5.33 8.17
C ALA A 90 -0.19 -5.97 7.27
N LEU A 91 -1.46 -5.61 7.45
CA LEU A 91 -2.58 -6.08 6.63
C LEU A 91 -2.48 -5.58 5.18
N PHE A 92 -2.27 -4.28 5.00
CA PHE A 92 -2.06 -3.67 3.68
C PHE A 92 -0.77 -4.18 3.04
N LYS A 93 0.29 -4.34 3.85
CA LYS A 93 1.59 -4.84 3.36
C LYS A 93 1.52 -6.27 2.86
N LYS A 94 0.74 -7.12 3.51
CA LYS A 94 0.50 -8.50 3.04
C LYS A 94 -0.17 -8.50 1.67
N ALA A 95 -1.13 -7.61 1.45
CA ALA A 95 -1.87 -7.51 0.20
C ALA A 95 -1.01 -7.02 -0.96
N GLU A 96 -0.11 -6.06 -0.69
CA GLU A 96 0.80 -5.51 -1.70
C GLU A 96 2.19 -5.28 -1.07
N PRO A 97 3.08 -6.31 -1.08
CA PRO A 97 4.37 -6.28 -0.35
C PRO A 97 5.35 -5.19 -0.76
N TYR A 98 5.10 -4.56 -1.90
CA TYR A 98 5.91 -3.49 -2.47
C TYR A 98 5.16 -2.14 -2.54
N ALA A 99 3.94 -2.06 -2.00
CA ALA A 99 3.26 -0.78 -1.86
C ALA A 99 3.51 -0.20 -0.47
N TYR A 100 3.41 1.12 -0.36
CA TYR A 100 3.40 1.79 0.94
C TYR A 100 2.16 1.35 1.71
N SER A 101 2.34 0.75 2.88
CA SER A 101 1.25 0.34 3.77
C SER A 101 0.92 1.38 4.85
N TYR A 102 1.84 2.32 5.08
CA TYR A 102 1.69 3.50 5.94
C TYR A 102 2.71 4.57 5.50
N ALA A 103 2.65 5.76 6.11
CA ALA A 103 3.36 6.95 5.62
C ALA A 103 4.90 6.78 5.53
N ASP A 104 5.51 5.97 6.40
CA ASP A 104 6.97 5.83 6.47
C ASP A 104 7.52 4.48 5.95
N ASP A 105 6.74 3.74 5.16
CA ASP A 105 7.10 2.43 4.61
C ASP A 105 8.08 2.48 3.41
N ASP A 106 9.19 3.22 3.51
CA ASP A 106 10.12 3.41 2.38
C ASP A 106 10.89 2.15 2.01
N ALA A 107 11.34 1.39 3.02
CA ALA A 107 12.38 0.37 2.88
C ALA A 107 12.05 -0.71 1.81
N THR A 108 10.77 -0.92 1.53
CA THR A 108 10.28 -1.91 0.57
C THR A 108 9.34 -1.34 -0.49
N SER A 109 9.04 -0.03 -0.44
CA SER A 109 7.99 0.59 -1.27
C SER A 109 8.48 1.71 -2.18
N THR A 110 9.72 2.17 -1.98
CA THR A 110 10.34 3.18 -2.84
C THR A 110 10.95 2.53 -4.08
N PHE A 111 10.43 2.88 -5.24
CA PHE A 111 10.95 2.44 -6.53
C PHE A 111 11.44 3.63 -7.34
N THR A 112 12.62 3.48 -7.96
CA THR A 112 13.23 4.51 -8.81
C THR A 112 13.57 3.92 -10.17
N SER A 113 13.46 4.74 -11.22
CA SER A 113 13.94 4.42 -12.57
C SER A 113 14.97 5.47 -13.02
N LYS A 114 15.90 5.06 -13.88
CA LYS A 114 16.94 5.90 -14.47
C LYS A 114 16.65 6.18 -15.93
N GLY A 115 16.89 7.42 -16.35
CA GLY A 115 16.66 7.87 -17.72
C GLY A 115 15.19 7.95 -18.07
N GLU A 116 14.87 7.91 -19.36
CA GLU A 116 13.49 7.85 -19.82
C GLU A 116 12.91 6.44 -19.65
N ALA A 117 11.77 6.35 -18.96
CA ALA A 117 11.00 5.14 -18.80
C ALA A 117 9.51 5.46 -19.00
N GLY A 118 8.82 4.60 -19.75
CA GLY A 118 7.37 4.54 -19.73
C GLY A 118 6.87 3.80 -18.49
N TYR A 119 5.60 4.03 -18.14
CA TYR A 119 4.94 3.34 -17.04
C TYR A 119 3.64 2.74 -17.53
N ARG A 120 3.38 1.49 -17.16
CA ARG A 120 2.08 0.84 -17.39
C ARG A 120 1.42 0.57 -16.04
N ILE A 121 0.28 1.20 -15.82
CA ILE A 121 -0.56 1.01 -14.64
C ILE A 121 -1.62 -0.02 -14.96
N THR A 122 -1.70 -1.08 -14.16
CA THR A 122 -2.69 -2.14 -14.30
C THR A 122 -3.64 -2.09 -13.11
N PHE A 123 -4.94 -2.09 -13.39
CA PHE A 123 -6.01 -2.06 -12.41
C PHE A 123 -6.66 -3.44 -12.30
N GLY A 124 -6.74 -3.99 -11.10
CA GLY A 124 -7.17 -5.35 -10.83
C GLY A 124 -6.08 -6.39 -11.07
N VAL A 125 -6.25 -7.54 -10.44
CA VAL A 125 -5.48 -8.76 -10.71
C VAL A 125 -6.44 -9.86 -11.15
N ARG A 126 -5.97 -10.73 -12.06
CA ARG A 126 -6.76 -11.87 -12.55
C ARG A 126 -6.73 -13.02 -11.57
#